data_AF-A0A3M0Y186-F1
#
_entry.id   AF-A0A3M0Y186-F1
#
_cell.length_a   1.000
_cell.length_b   1.000
_cell.length_c   1.000
_cell.angle_alpha   90.00
_cell.angle_beta   90.00
_cell.angle_gamma   90.00
#
_symmetry.space_group_name_H-M   'P 1'
#
loop_
_entity.id
_entity.type
_entity.pdbx_description
1 polymer ?
#
loop_
_entity_poly.entity_id
_entity_poly.type
_entity_poly.pdbx_seq_one_letter_code
_entity_poly.pdbx_strand_id
1 'polypeptide(L)' 'MSHDLSTDVLQDLVQRIQRAAPETVRIILFGSAARGEMTPDSDVDVLLVIPLSLSEKQVIVNIYPTFRS' A
#
# COMPACT_ATOMS: atom_id res chain seq x y z
N MET A 1 11.51 -23.00 0.53
CA MET A 1 10.26 -22.23 0.40
C MET A 1 10.58 -21.07 -0.51
N SER A 2 10.12 -21.12 -1.76
CA SER A 2 10.25 -20.03 -2.71
C SER A 2 9.32 -18.92 -2.27
N HIS A 3 9.85 -17.95 -1.55
CA HIS A 3 9.16 -16.69 -1.34
C HIS A 3 9.12 -15.98 -2.71
N ASP A 4 7.93 -15.77 -3.23
CA ASP A 4 7.72 -14.95 -4.40
C ASP A 4 8.03 -13.51 -3.98
N LEU A 5 9.09 -12.90 -4.54
CA LEU A 5 9.51 -11.52 -4.23
C LEU A 5 8.32 -10.55 -4.23
N SER A 6 7.35 -10.80 -5.10
CA SER A 6 6.11 -10.03 -5.23
C SER A 6 5.29 -10.03 -3.93
N THR A 7 5.19 -11.19 -3.28
CA THR A 7 4.43 -11.35 -2.03
C THR A 7 5.11 -10.63 -0.88
N ASP A 8 6.44 -10.66 -0.81
CA ASP A 8 7.21 -9.96 0.22
C ASP A 8 7.06 -8.45 0.13
N VAL A 9 7.15 -7.90 -1.09
CA VAL A 9 6.96 -6.46 -1.34
C VAL A 9 5.56 -6.01 -0.93
N LEU A 10 4.53 -6.77 -1.30
CA LEU A 10 3.16 -6.44 -0.92
C LEU A 10 2.93 -6.52 0.58
N GLN A 11 3.54 -7.51 1.25
CA GLN A 11 3.42 -7.66 2.69
C GLN A 11 4.13 -6.54 3.46
N ASP A 12 5.32 -6.12 3.02
CA ASP A 12 6.02 -4.95 3.58
C ASP A 12 5.18 -3.68 3.38
N LEU A 13 4.63 -3.48 2.18
CA LEU A 13 3.80 -2.32 1.88
C LEU A 13 2.58 -2.24 2.81
N VAL A 14 1.86 -3.36 2.98
CA VAL A 14 0.71 -3.44 3.90
C VAL A 14 1.13 -3.07 5.33
N GLN A 15 2.26 -3.59 5.81
CA GLN A 15 2.75 -3.26 7.15
C GLN A 15 3.07 -1.78 7.31
N ARG A 16 3.70 -1.16 6.30
CA ARG A 16 4.04 0.27 6.36
C ARG A 16 2.78 1.15 6.34
N ILE A 17 1.80 0.82 5.50
CA ILE A 17 0.51 1.52 5.47
C ILE A 17 -0.21 1.41 6.82
N GLN A 18 -0.27 0.22 7.42
CA GLN A 18 -0.90 0.02 8.72
C GLN A 18 -0.24 0.85 9.83
N ARG A 19 1.09 1.01 9.79
CA ARG A 19 1.83 1.85 10.75
C ARG A 19 1.57 3.34 10.53
N ALA A 20 1.52 3.77 9.27
CA ALA A 20 1.32 5.16 8.89
C ALA A 20 -0.13 5.64 9.06
N ALA A 21 -1.09 4.78 8.76
CA ALA A 21 -2.52 5.07 8.77
C ALA A 21 -3.30 3.93 9.44
N PRO A 22 -3.21 3.78 10.78
CA PRO A 22 -3.84 2.69 11.52
C PRO A 22 -5.38 2.70 11.43
N GLU A 23 -5.98 3.85 11.17
CA GLU A 23 -7.43 4.02 10.97
C GLU A 23 -7.91 3.47 9.61
N THR A 24 -7.02 2.98 8.75
CA THR A 24 -7.38 2.43 7.44
C THR A 24 -8.34 1.25 7.59
N VAL A 25 -9.50 1.36 6.96
CA VAL A 25 -10.55 0.34 7.01
C VAL A 25 -10.28 -0.75 5.98
N ARG A 26 -9.79 -0.39 4.79
CA ARG A 26 -9.45 -1.32 3.71
C ARG A 26 -8.29 -0.82 2.87
N ILE A 27 -7.47 -1.76 2.43
CA ILE A 27 -6.43 -1.56 1.41
C ILE A 27 -6.85 -2.39 0.20
N ILE A 28 -6.98 -1.74 -0.96
CA ILE A 28 -7.40 -2.40 -2.20
C ILE A 28 -6.26 -2.28 -3.21
N LEU A 29 -5.78 -3.42 -3.71
CA LEU A 29 -4.70 -3.52 -4.70
C LEU A 29 -5.27 -3.39 -6.11
N PHE A 30 -4.59 -2.61 -6.96
CA PHE A 30 -4.92 -2.43 -8.37
C PHE A 30 -3.70 -2.69 -9.26
N GLY A 31 -3.86 -2.48 -10.57
CA GLY A 31 -2.76 -2.51 -11.52
C GLY A 31 -2.25 -3.91 -11.86
N SER A 32 -1.00 -3.98 -12.31
CA SER A 32 -0.33 -5.24 -12.71
C SER A 32 -0.20 -6.21 -11.53
N ALA A 33 0.04 -5.70 -10.31
CA ALA A 33 0.11 -6.49 -9.09
C ALA A 33 -1.20 -7.27 -8.81
N ALA A 34 -2.36 -6.63 -8.95
CA ALA A 34 -3.65 -7.30 -8.77
C ALA A 34 -3.93 -8.37 -9.83
N ARG A 35 -3.33 -8.26 -11.02
CA ARG A 35 -3.47 -9.22 -12.13
C ARG A 35 -2.43 -10.34 -12.12
N GLY A 36 -1.46 -10.30 -11.20
CA GLY A 36 -0.32 -11.23 -11.19
C GLY A 36 0.68 -11.00 -12.33
N GLU A 37 0.67 -9.80 -12.92
CA GLU A 37 1.54 -9.40 -14.03
C GLU A 37 2.68 -8.47 -13.55
N MET A 38 2.94 -8.41 -12.25
CA MET A 38 3.95 -7.53 -11.68
C MET A 38 5.36 -7.95 -12.11
N THR A 39 6.12 -7.00 -12.63
CA THR A 39 7.55 -7.14 -12.94
C THR A 39 8.39 -6.38 -11.90
N PRO A 40 9.72 -6.60 -11.85
CA PRO A 40 10.59 -5.87 -10.92
C PRO A 40 10.55 -4.34 -11.06
N ASP A 41 10.20 -3.83 -12.25
CA ASP A 41 10.08 -2.39 -12.53
C ASP A 41 8.64 -1.87 -12.45
N SER A 42 7.68 -2.72 -12.04
CA SER A 42 6.28 -2.32 -11.93
C SER A 42 6.03 -1.46 -10.69
N ASP A 43 5.30 -0.37 -10.87
CA ASP A 43 4.69 0.35 -9.76
C ASP A 43 3.57 -0.49 -9.10
N VAL A 44 3.30 -0.20 -7.83
CA VAL A 44 2.21 -0.82 -7.06
C VAL A 44 1.14 0.22 -6.77
N ASP A 45 -0.04 0.03 -7.37
CA ASP A 45 -1.19 0.91 -7.16
C ASP A 45 -2.09 0.40 -6.03
N VAL A 46 -2.38 1.26 -5.04
CA VAL A 46 -3.30 0.95 -3.94
C VAL A 46 -4.30 2.07 -3.68
N LEU A 47 -5.52 1.68 -3.31
CA LEU A 47 -6.53 2.59 -2.77
C LEU A 47 -6.74 2.30 -1.28
N LEU A 48 -6.75 3.37 -0.48
CA LEU A 48 -7.01 3.29 0.96
C LEU A 48 -8.42 3.81 1.25
N VAL A 49 -9.23 2.98 1.90
CA VAL A 49 -10.53 3.40 2.44
C VAL A 49 -10.32 3.79 3.90
N ILE A 50 -10.57 5.05 4.21
CA ILE A 50 -10.33 5.66 5.52
C ILE A 50 -11.61 6.32 6.06
N PRO A 51 -11.73 6.50 7.39
CA PRO A 51 -12.86 7.20 7.99
C PRO A 51 -12.88 8.69 7.59
N LEU A 52 -14.08 9.24 7.41
CA LEU A 52 -14.29 10.67 7.10
C LEU A 52 -13.80 11.62 8.20
N SER A 53 -13.55 11.12 9.42
CA SER A 53 -12.97 11.89 10.52
C SER A 53 -11.52 12.33 10.25
N LEU A 54 -10.84 11.70 9.29
CA LEU A 54 -9.50 12.11 8.85
C LEU A 54 -9.61 13.09 7.68
N SER A 55 -8.86 14.18 7.74
CA SER A 55 -8.73 15.06 6.57
C SER A 55 -7.75 14.47 5.55
N GLU A 56 -7.99 14.72 4.27
CA GLU A 56 -7.11 14.32 3.17
C GLU A 56 -5.64 14.71 3.43
N LYS A 57 -5.41 15.91 3.98
CA LYS A 57 -4.06 16.38 4.33
C LYS A 57 -3.39 15.52 5.40
N GLN A 58 -4.11 15.11 6.45
CA GLN A 58 -3.55 14.25 7.50
C GLN A 58 -3.12 12.90 6.94
N VAL A 59 -3.93 12.36 6.04
CA VAL A 59 -3.71 11.08 5.37
C VAL A 59 -2.48 11.18 4.47
N ILE A 60 -2.41 12.21 3.63
CA ILE A 60 -1.25 12.45 2.74
C ILE A 60 0.04 12.61 3.54
N VAL A 61 0.05 13.42 4.60
CA VAL A 61 1.26 13.67 5.40
C VAL A 61 1.77 12.40 6.06
N ASN A 62 0.88 11.54 6.56
CA ASN A 62 1.28 10.33 7.25
C ASN A 62 1.70 9.21 6.28
N ILE A 63 1.05 9.12 5.13
CA ILE A 63 1.23 8.03 4.17
C ILE A 63 2.30 8.33 3.11
N TYR A 64 2.46 9.57 2.65
CA TYR A 64 3.44 9.90 1.60
C TYR A 64 4.88 9.44 1.93
N PRO A 65 5.40 9.56 3.17
CA PRO A 65 6.71 9.03 3.53
C PRO A 65 6.82 7.50 3.39
N THR A 66 5.68 6.78 3.45
CA THR A 66 5.64 5.33 3.26
C THR A 66 5.94 4.94 1.83
N PHE A 67 5.69 5.78 0.83
CA PHE A 67 5.92 5.43 -0.57
C PHE A 67 7.24 5.97 -1.13
N ARG A 68 7.94 6.80 -0.35
CA ARG A 68 9.22 7.41 -0.73
C ARG A 68 10.36 6.68 0.00
N SER A 69 10.91 5.65 -0.63
CA SER A 69 12.13 4.95 -0.20
C SER A 69 13.05 4.72 -1.38
#